data_AF-A0A6N8DR09-F1
#
_entry.id   AF-A0A6N8DR09-F1
#
_cell.length_a   1.000
_cell.length_b   1.000
_cell.length_c   1.000
_cell.angle_alpha   90.00
_cell.angle_beta   90.00
_cell.angle_gamma   90.00
#
_symmetry.space_group_name_H-M   'P 1'
#
loop_
_entity.id
_entity.type
_entity.pdbx_description
1 polymer ?
#
loop_
_entity_poly.entity_id
_entity_poly.type
_entity_poly.pdbx_seq_one_letter_code
_entity_poly.pdbx_strand_id
1 'polypeptide(L)'
;MRRSFRSRRMTGARRIPASGDGAASPRAAIRSSRRACSRRRRMTSISPTGSRFCAQPGSTANAPARFSPPRTRRRRPLVAAPAGDETLTIVLVHFNTPLATARCVSSALNVVRPAFGDGFRMVVVDNCSEPRAFERLQDEIAALAAPEVLLFRNCINAGFGLGCMMALNFSAGGFIAFINSDTEFDTDCFSPLIAHMQANPAIGVIGPQHLSQDGAPTRSYGFDDGLCARLSRREKFDPAALPGAPIDVDYVFGAFMMFRREALAQCGGFDPTIFLFYEEMDICQRLRAAGWRIVFHPGASFRHIGQASLKGADTKPESDRALLYVIRKNKGFLSWLGLFLSKLVSYALRAPFRARHRILLRRLVTMGPPQASSWRVDQACNFEYTNHTVSEGSVRKSYSARAEIRPSPEGFPRDFVFADREAILRKPYHVTLRR
;
A
#
# COMPACT_ATOMS: atom_id res chain seq x y z
N MET A 1 60.03 -23.34 -11.80
CA MET A 1 59.46 -24.66 -11.45
C MET A 1 58.00 -24.70 -11.89
N ARG A 2 57.71 -25.17 -13.10
CA ARG A 2 57.15 -26.49 -13.43
C ARG A 2 55.76 -26.80 -12.84
N ARG A 3 54.79 -26.86 -13.78
CA ARG A 3 53.72 -27.89 -13.94
C ARG A 3 52.49 -27.72 -13.03
N SER A 4 51.24 -27.96 -13.46
CA SER A 4 50.68 -28.58 -14.68
C SER A 4 49.16 -28.40 -14.69
N PHE A 5 48.61 -28.10 -15.86
CA PHE A 5 47.24 -28.42 -16.29
C PHE A 5 46.91 -29.90 -16.06
N ARG A 6 45.64 -30.23 -15.76
CA ARG A 6 45.04 -31.48 -16.23
C ARG A 6 43.53 -31.37 -16.38
N SER A 7 43.12 -31.46 -17.64
CA SER A 7 41.78 -31.74 -18.12
C SER A 7 41.39 -33.20 -17.86
N ARG A 8 40.09 -33.47 -17.69
CA ARG A 8 39.49 -34.76 -18.04
C ARG A 8 38.12 -34.55 -18.69
N ARG A 9 38.06 -34.82 -19.99
CA ARG A 9 36.86 -35.28 -20.71
C ARG A 9 36.78 -36.81 -20.57
N MET A 10 35.57 -37.34 -20.40
CA MET A 10 35.08 -38.63 -20.91
C MET A 10 33.55 -38.45 -21.04
N THR A 11 32.93 -38.37 -22.23
CA THR A 11 32.53 -39.44 -23.17
C THR A 11 31.90 -40.67 -22.49
N GLY A 12 30.60 -40.87 -22.70
CA GLY A 12 29.88 -42.10 -22.39
C GLY A 12 28.41 -41.99 -22.81
N ALA A 13 28.06 -42.70 -23.88
CA ALA A 13 26.79 -42.62 -24.59
C ALA A 13 25.70 -43.57 -24.03
N ARG A 14 24.45 -43.23 -24.36
CA ARG A 14 23.24 -44.07 -24.53
C ARG A 14 22.76 -44.95 -23.36
N ARG A 15 21.48 -44.76 -23.00
CA ARG A 15 20.41 -45.77 -23.18
C ARG A 15 19.02 -45.16 -22.99
N ILE A 16 18.22 -45.23 -24.05
CA ILE A 16 16.76 -45.18 -24.06
C ILE A 16 16.25 -46.53 -23.53
N PRO A 17 15.08 -46.57 -22.88
CA PRO A 17 14.08 -47.55 -23.30
C PRO A 17 12.73 -46.89 -23.58
N ALA A 18 12.15 -47.31 -24.69
CA ALA A 18 10.77 -47.08 -25.07
C ALA A 18 9.88 -48.22 -24.56
N SER A 19 8.60 -47.87 -24.37
CA SER A 19 7.38 -48.67 -24.52
C SER A 19 7.19 -49.95 -23.70
N GLY A 20 6.03 -50.00 -23.03
CA GLY A 20 5.41 -51.22 -22.52
C GLY A 20 4.05 -50.93 -21.92
N ASP A 21 3.01 -51.18 -22.71
CA ASP A 21 1.59 -51.13 -22.38
C ASP A 21 1.20 -51.88 -21.11
N GLY A 22 0.12 -51.43 -20.45
CA GLY A 22 -0.47 -52.16 -19.33
C GLY A 22 -1.71 -51.47 -18.77
N ALA A 23 -2.85 -51.77 -19.39
CA ALA A 23 -4.18 -51.37 -18.96
C ALA A 23 -4.51 -51.79 -17.51
N ALA A 24 -5.14 -50.90 -16.73
CA ALA A 24 -6.15 -51.26 -15.74
C ALA A 24 -6.91 -50.01 -15.25
N SER A 25 -8.18 -49.90 -15.68
CA SER A 25 -9.20 -49.10 -15.00
C SER A 25 -9.52 -49.71 -13.63
N PRO A 26 -10.02 -48.92 -12.67
CA PRO A 26 -11.41 -49.18 -12.31
C PRO A 26 -12.29 -47.92 -12.24
N ARG A 27 -13.51 -48.15 -12.70
CA ARG A 27 -14.68 -47.29 -12.66
C ARG A 27 -15.12 -46.94 -11.23
N ALA A 28 -15.68 -45.74 -11.15
CA ALA A 28 -16.92 -45.35 -10.48
C ALA A 28 -17.01 -45.37 -8.94
N ALA A 29 -17.21 -44.17 -8.39
CA ALA A 29 -18.35 -43.91 -7.48
C ALA A 29 -18.77 -42.44 -7.58
N ILE A 30 -19.62 -42.15 -8.56
CA ILE A 30 -20.47 -40.96 -8.59
C ILE A 30 -21.51 -41.14 -7.47
N ARG A 31 -21.45 -40.32 -6.43
CA ARG A 31 -22.57 -40.10 -5.51
C ARG A 31 -23.13 -38.71 -5.72
N SER A 32 -24.10 -38.65 -6.63
CA SER A 32 -25.09 -37.59 -6.71
C SER A 32 -26.03 -37.70 -5.50
N SER A 33 -26.04 -36.71 -4.62
CA SER A 33 -27.18 -36.46 -3.73
C SER A 33 -27.79 -35.11 -4.08
N ARG A 34 -28.76 -35.16 -5.00
CA ARG A 34 -29.77 -34.13 -5.16
C ARG A 34 -30.55 -34.02 -3.85
N ARG A 35 -30.52 -32.86 -3.20
CA ARG A 35 -31.63 -32.40 -2.35
C ARG A 35 -31.98 -30.98 -2.78
N ALA A 36 -32.93 -30.93 -3.71
CA ALA A 36 -33.79 -29.78 -3.88
C ALA A 36 -34.60 -29.59 -2.60
N CYS A 37 -34.54 -28.40 -2.00
CA CYS A 37 -35.57 -27.94 -1.10
C CYS A 37 -35.90 -26.50 -1.47
N SER A 38 -36.86 -26.38 -2.39
CA SER A 38 -37.53 -25.14 -2.74
C SER A 38 -38.39 -24.69 -1.56
N ARG A 39 -38.04 -23.57 -0.92
CA ARG A 39 -39.00 -22.74 -0.19
C ARG A 39 -38.90 -21.30 -0.67
N ARG A 40 -39.70 -21.02 -1.70
CA ARG A 40 -40.18 -19.67 -2.02
C ARG A 40 -40.91 -19.13 -0.79
N ARG A 41 -40.40 -18.05 -0.18
CA ARG A 41 -41.23 -17.17 0.65
C ARG A 41 -41.67 -16.00 -0.21
N ARG A 42 -42.99 -15.94 -0.41
CA ARG A 42 -43.71 -14.83 -1.06
C ARG A 42 -43.42 -13.54 -0.30
N MET A 43 -43.03 -12.50 -1.05
CA MET A 43 -43.19 -11.11 -0.63
C MET A 43 -44.69 -10.82 -0.61
N THR A 44 -45.20 -10.44 0.57
CA THR A 44 -46.50 -9.79 0.69
C THR A 44 -46.27 -8.29 0.82
N SER A 45 -46.69 -7.59 -0.23
CA SER A 45 -46.91 -6.15 -0.29
C SER A 45 -47.93 -5.69 0.75
N ILE A 46 -47.58 -4.70 1.56
CA ILE A 46 -48.56 -3.88 2.28
C ILE A 46 -48.08 -2.42 2.20
N SER A 47 -48.76 -1.65 1.35
CA SER A 47 -48.85 -0.19 1.47
C SER A 47 -50.05 0.13 2.38
N PRO A 48 -49.99 1.24 3.11
CA PRO A 48 -51.14 2.13 3.12
C PRO A 48 -50.76 3.60 2.86
N THR A 49 -51.48 4.22 1.92
CA THR A 49 -52.20 5.51 2.05
C THR A 49 -51.63 6.53 3.05
N GLY A 50 -51.22 7.74 2.67
CA GLY A 50 -51.98 8.69 1.87
C GLY A 50 -52.90 9.53 2.75
N SER A 51 -52.40 10.61 3.35
CA SER A 51 -53.23 11.70 3.88
C SER A 51 -52.59 13.05 3.55
N ARG A 52 -53.22 13.73 2.59
CA ARG A 52 -53.08 15.16 2.32
C ARG A 52 -53.63 15.93 3.52
N PHE A 53 -52.92 16.96 3.98
CA PHE A 53 -53.55 18.06 4.71
C PHE A 53 -53.13 19.38 4.09
N CYS A 54 -54.15 20.14 3.71
CA CYS A 54 -54.12 21.47 3.13
C CYS A 54 -53.48 22.49 4.08
N ALA A 55 -52.78 23.45 3.49
CA ALA A 55 -52.34 24.67 4.12
C ALA A 55 -53.53 25.62 4.41
N GLN A 56 -53.45 26.30 5.56
CA GLN A 56 -54.10 27.59 5.81
C GLN A 56 -53.04 28.54 6.43
N PRO A 57 -53.06 29.85 6.12
CA PRO A 57 -51.95 30.75 6.42
C PRO A 57 -52.20 31.59 7.69
N GLY A 58 -51.14 31.80 8.49
CA GLY A 58 -51.09 32.89 9.46
C GLY A 58 -50.49 32.51 10.81
N SER A 59 -49.20 32.77 11.00
CA SER A 59 -48.70 33.56 12.13
C SER A 59 -47.20 33.78 11.96
N THR A 60 -46.80 35.04 12.00
CA THR A 60 -45.42 35.51 12.04
C THR A 60 -44.66 34.91 13.23
N ALA A 61 -43.68 34.07 12.95
CA ALA A 61 -42.65 33.67 13.92
C ALA A 61 -41.28 33.69 13.23
N ASN A 62 -40.35 34.44 13.82
CA ASN A 62 -39.01 34.74 13.35
C ASN A 62 -38.27 33.49 12.82
N ALA A 63 -37.98 33.48 11.52
CA ALA A 63 -37.05 32.53 10.93
C ALA A 63 -35.61 32.90 11.36
N PRO A 64 -34.79 31.94 11.82
CA PRO A 64 -33.38 32.20 12.04
C PRO A 64 -32.75 32.53 10.68
N ALA A 65 -31.95 33.60 10.64
CA ALA A 65 -31.26 34.06 9.45
C ALA A 65 -30.57 32.87 8.77
N ARG A 66 -31.00 32.54 7.54
CA ARG A 66 -30.34 31.54 6.71
C ARG A 66 -28.92 32.03 6.46
N PHE A 67 -27.96 31.46 7.18
CA PHE A 67 -26.54 31.58 6.88
C PHE A 67 -26.33 30.97 5.49
N SER A 68 -26.34 31.80 4.46
CA SER A 68 -25.90 31.39 3.14
C SER A 68 -24.38 31.27 3.24
N PRO A 69 -23.78 30.07 3.04
CA PRO A 69 -22.34 29.97 3.02
C PRO A 69 -21.83 30.93 1.94
N PRO A 70 -20.73 31.67 2.18
CA PRO A 70 -20.17 32.54 1.17
C PRO A 70 -19.96 31.71 -0.09
N ARG A 71 -20.46 32.20 -1.24
CA ARG A 71 -20.21 31.59 -2.54
C ARG A 71 -18.71 31.44 -2.70
N THR A 72 -18.20 30.24 -2.41
CA THR A 72 -16.82 29.91 -2.67
C THR A 72 -16.67 30.00 -4.18
N ARG A 73 -15.93 31.03 -4.64
CA ARG A 73 -15.42 31.07 -6.00
C ARG A 73 -14.76 29.70 -6.20
N ARG A 74 -15.36 28.82 -7.00
CA ARG A 74 -14.82 27.48 -7.28
C ARG A 74 -13.39 27.70 -7.77
N ARG A 75 -12.41 27.49 -6.89
CA ARG A 75 -11.01 27.49 -7.29
C ARG A 75 -10.90 26.36 -8.30
N ARG A 76 -10.45 26.70 -9.51
CA ARG A 76 -9.99 25.71 -10.48
C ARG A 76 -8.99 24.80 -9.75
N PRO A 77 -9.08 23.46 -9.86
CA PRO A 77 -8.06 22.59 -9.31
C PRO A 77 -6.70 23.06 -9.83
N LEU A 78 -5.72 23.23 -8.95
CA LEU A 78 -4.34 23.63 -9.29
C LEU A 78 -3.60 22.55 -10.10
N VAL A 79 -4.27 21.44 -10.42
CA VAL A 79 -3.74 20.29 -11.15
C VAL A 79 -4.78 19.91 -12.19
N ALA A 80 -4.39 19.91 -13.47
CA ALA A 80 -5.26 19.43 -14.54
C ALA A 80 -5.70 17.99 -14.25
N ALA A 81 -6.99 17.71 -14.45
CA ALA A 81 -7.49 16.34 -14.43
C ALA A 81 -6.64 15.49 -15.39
N PRO A 82 -6.31 14.25 -15.02
CA PRO A 82 -5.44 13.42 -15.84
C PRO A 82 -6.05 13.18 -17.23
N ALA A 83 -5.21 13.14 -18.26
CA ALA A 83 -5.61 12.89 -19.64
C ALA A 83 -6.10 11.43 -19.79
N GLY A 84 -7.02 11.18 -20.73
CA GLY A 84 -7.65 9.86 -20.93
C GLY A 84 -6.72 8.79 -21.52
N ASP A 85 -5.50 9.18 -21.87
CA ASP A 85 -4.48 8.50 -22.65
C ASP A 85 -3.26 8.09 -21.78
N GLU A 86 -3.32 8.34 -20.46
CA GLU A 86 -2.30 7.92 -19.50
C GLU A 86 -2.26 6.37 -19.40
N THR A 87 -1.11 5.77 -19.70
CA THR A 87 -0.89 4.32 -19.58
C THR A 87 -0.39 3.95 -18.18
N LEU A 88 0.51 4.76 -17.62
CA LEU A 88 1.21 4.48 -16.36
C LEU A 88 1.13 5.65 -15.38
N THR A 89 0.69 5.39 -14.15
CA THR A 89 0.92 6.29 -13.02
C THR A 89 1.99 5.71 -12.10
N ILE A 90 3.03 6.48 -11.81
CA ILE A 90 4.04 6.16 -10.79
C ILE A 90 3.71 6.94 -9.52
N VAL A 91 3.61 6.25 -8.40
CA VAL A 91 3.25 6.83 -7.10
C VAL A 91 4.35 6.52 -6.10
N LEU A 92 4.82 7.54 -5.39
CA LEU A 92 5.77 7.39 -4.30
C LEU A 92 5.43 8.29 -3.12
N VAL A 93 5.70 7.78 -1.92
CA VAL A 93 5.45 8.48 -0.66
C VAL A 93 6.78 8.91 -0.08
N HIS A 94 6.91 10.19 0.19
CA HIS A 94 8.09 10.84 0.76
C HIS A 94 7.89 11.13 2.26
N PHE A 95 8.93 10.89 3.06
CA PHE A 95 8.98 11.33 4.46
C PHE A 95 10.43 11.62 4.89
N ASN A 96 10.76 12.90 5.11
CA ASN A 96 12.04 13.38 5.65
C ASN A 96 13.32 12.91 4.91
N THR A 97 13.23 12.57 3.61
CA THR A 97 14.37 12.10 2.80
C THR A 97 14.49 12.81 1.44
N PRO A 98 14.60 14.15 1.38
CA PRO A 98 14.35 14.91 0.15
C PRO A 98 15.31 14.54 -0.98
N LEU A 99 16.60 14.39 -0.68
CA LEU A 99 17.61 14.06 -1.68
C LEU A 99 17.47 12.64 -2.25
N ALA A 100 17.06 11.68 -1.43
CA ALA A 100 16.80 10.31 -1.91
C ALA A 100 15.58 10.30 -2.84
N THR A 101 14.52 11.03 -2.44
CA THR A 101 13.31 11.19 -3.24
C THR A 101 13.58 11.87 -4.57
N ALA A 102 14.37 12.95 -4.58
CA ALA A 102 14.77 13.63 -5.81
C ALA A 102 15.55 12.70 -6.76
N ARG A 103 16.49 11.89 -6.25
CA ARG A 103 17.21 10.88 -7.05
C ARG A 103 16.28 9.78 -7.59
N CYS A 104 15.33 9.32 -6.78
CA CYS A 104 14.31 8.37 -7.20
C CYS A 104 13.49 8.92 -8.38
N VAL A 105 13.00 10.16 -8.26
CA VAL A 105 12.22 10.83 -9.31
C VAL A 105 13.07 11.02 -10.56
N SER A 106 14.29 11.55 -10.42
CA SER A 106 15.20 11.79 -11.54
C SER A 106 15.53 10.50 -12.30
N SER A 107 15.92 9.43 -11.60
CA SER A 107 16.24 8.15 -12.23
C SER A 107 15.03 7.50 -12.90
N ALA A 108 13.84 7.57 -12.28
CA ALA A 108 12.62 7.09 -12.90
C ALA A 108 12.26 7.89 -14.17
N LEU A 109 12.37 9.23 -14.16
CA LEU A 109 12.14 10.05 -15.35
C LEU A 109 13.08 9.68 -16.50
N ASN A 110 14.36 9.42 -16.21
CA ASN A 110 15.36 9.07 -17.22
C ASN A 110 15.00 7.79 -17.99
N VAL A 111 14.36 6.81 -17.35
CA VAL A 111 13.99 5.55 -18.00
C VAL A 111 12.56 5.54 -18.55
N VAL A 112 11.65 6.33 -17.96
CA VAL A 112 10.22 6.33 -18.33
C VAL A 112 9.94 7.30 -19.49
N ARG A 113 10.57 8.48 -19.54
CA ARG A 113 10.35 9.44 -20.63
C ARG A 113 10.60 8.86 -22.02
N PRO A 114 11.72 8.15 -22.28
CA PRO A 114 11.96 7.56 -23.60
C PRO A 114 10.94 6.49 -23.99
N ALA A 115 10.38 5.78 -23.00
CA ALA A 115 9.47 4.67 -23.24
C ALA A 115 8.00 5.09 -23.40
N PHE A 116 7.58 6.14 -22.68
CA PHE A 116 6.16 6.51 -22.60
C PHE A 116 5.82 7.89 -23.18
N GLY A 117 6.80 8.76 -23.45
CA GLY A 117 6.54 10.15 -23.85
C GLY A 117 5.62 10.83 -22.83
N ASP A 118 4.48 11.36 -23.29
CA ASP A 118 3.46 11.98 -22.42
C ASP A 118 2.46 10.97 -21.81
N GLY A 119 2.59 9.68 -22.12
CA GLY A 119 1.69 8.60 -21.69
C GLY A 119 1.86 8.15 -20.23
N PHE A 120 2.55 8.92 -19.40
CA PHE A 120 2.73 8.62 -17.98
C PHE A 120 2.61 9.86 -17.08
N ARG A 121 2.40 9.60 -15.79
CA ARG A 121 2.40 10.62 -14.74
C ARG A 121 3.13 10.10 -13.51
N MET A 122 3.77 11.00 -12.77
CA MET A 122 4.34 10.70 -11.47
C MET A 122 3.69 11.54 -10.37
N VAL A 123 3.32 10.91 -9.26
CA VAL A 123 2.71 11.57 -8.10
C VAL A 123 3.57 11.31 -6.87
N VAL A 124 4.18 12.38 -6.37
CA VAL A 124 4.99 12.41 -5.15
C VAL A 124 4.15 12.94 -4.01
N VAL A 125 3.93 12.13 -2.98
CA VAL A 125 3.16 12.51 -1.78
C VAL A 125 4.11 12.76 -0.62
N ASP A 126 4.25 14.01 -0.18
CA ASP A 126 4.88 14.33 1.10
C ASP A 126 3.96 13.96 2.26
N ASN A 127 4.36 13.01 3.09
CA ASN A 127 3.62 12.55 4.26
C ASN A 127 3.89 13.41 5.50
N CYS A 128 3.65 14.72 5.39
CA CYS A 128 3.87 15.69 6.47
C CYS A 128 5.33 15.67 6.98
N SER A 129 6.29 15.76 6.05
CA SER A 129 7.70 15.95 6.42
C SER A 129 7.91 17.27 7.15
N GLU A 130 9.05 17.37 7.83
CA GLU A 130 9.51 18.64 8.43
C GLU A 130 9.54 19.74 7.37
N PRO A 131 9.19 21.00 7.71
CA PRO A 131 9.11 22.10 6.74
C PRO A 131 10.34 22.23 5.85
N ARG A 132 11.54 22.19 6.44
CA ARG A 132 12.82 22.26 5.69
C ARG A 132 13.02 21.10 4.72
N ALA A 133 12.59 19.89 5.10
CA ALA A 133 12.68 18.73 4.24
C ALA A 133 11.71 18.85 3.04
N PHE A 134 10.49 19.33 3.29
CA PHE A 134 9.51 19.58 2.22
C PHE A 134 9.95 20.70 1.28
N GLU A 135 10.42 21.85 1.80
CA GLU A 135 10.96 22.95 1.00
C GLU A 135 12.10 22.47 0.12
N ARG A 136 13.04 21.69 0.69
CA ARG A 136 14.13 21.12 -0.09
C ARG A 136 13.63 20.18 -1.19
N LEU A 137 12.65 19.32 -0.90
CA LEU A 137 12.07 18.46 -1.93
C LEU A 137 11.40 19.28 -3.04
N GLN A 138 10.69 20.35 -2.68
CA GLN A 138 10.02 21.23 -3.64
C GLN A 138 11.03 21.87 -4.60
N ASP A 139 12.15 22.38 -4.08
CA ASP A 139 13.22 22.95 -4.90
C ASP A 139 13.84 21.91 -5.85
N GLU A 140 14.13 20.71 -5.35
CA GLU A 140 14.72 19.62 -6.15
C GLU A 140 13.77 19.16 -7.26
N ILE A 141 12.46 19.04 -6.98
CA ILE A 141 11.46 18.69 -8.00
C ILE A 141 11.31 19.81 -9.04
N ALA A 142 11.29 21.07 -8.61
CA ALA A 142 11.20 22.22 -9.53
C ALA A 142 12.40 22.28 -10.48
N ALA A 143 13.60 21.96 -9.99
CA ALA A 143 14.83 21.94 -10.78
C ALA A 143 14.82 20.89 -11.92
N LEU A 144 14.00 19.84 -11.82
CA LEU A 144 13.87 18.83 -12.87
C LEU A 144 13.08 19.31 -14.09
N ALA A 145 12.36 20.44 -13.98
CA ALA A 145 11.49 20.99 -15.02
C ALA A 145 10.55 19.92 -15.63
N ALA A 146 9.96 19.09 -14.77
CA ALA A 146 9.16 17.92 -15.15
C ALA A 146 7.66 18.17 -14.92
N PRO A 147 6.90 18.69 -15.91
CA PRO A 147 5.47 18.95 -15.77
C PRO A 147 4.61 17.70 -15.47
N GLU A 148 5.12 16.51 -15.80
CA GLU A 148 4.49 15.23 -15.51
C GLU A 148 4.62 14.77 -14.05
N VAL A 149 5.43 15.46 -13.24
CA VAL A 149 5.61 15.19 -11.81
C VAL A 149 4.73 16.11 -10.99
N LEU A 150 3.83 15.51 -10.21
CA LEU A 150 2.97 16.22 -9.26
C LEU A 150 3.47 16.01 -7.84
N LEU A 151 3.80 17.11 -7.17
CA LEU A 151 4.12 17.11 -5.74
C LEU A 151 2.89 17.53 -4.93
N PHE A 152 2.45 16.66 -4.03
CA PHE A 152 1.31 16.89 -3.13
C PHE A 152 1.75 16.71 -1.68
N ARG A 153 1.32 17.61 -0.79
CA ARG A 153 1.67 17.58 0.63
C ARG A 153 0.47 17.22 1.50
N ASN A 154 0.63 16.19 2.32
CA ASN A 154 -0.29 15.84 3.39
C ASN A 154 -0.03 16.67 4.65
N CYS A 155 -1.10 16.97 5.37
CA CYS A 155 -1.05 17.61 6.70
C CYS A 155 -0.78 16.63 7.85
N ILE A 156 -0.80 15.33 7.55
CA ILE A 156 -0.54 14.25 8.51
C ILE A 156 0.37 13.20 7.86
N ASN A 157 1.16 12.49 8.66
CA ASN A 157 1.84 11.30 8.15
C ASN A 157 0.84 10.14 8.17
N ALA A 158 0.27 9.86 7.00
CA ALA A 158 -0.78 8.86 6.81
C ALA A 158 -0.25 7.41 6.85
N GLY A 159 1.06 7.21 6.77
CA GLY A 159 1.68 5.92 6.49
C GLY A 159 1.81 5.65 4.99
N PHE A 160 2.44 4.53 4.62
CA PHE A 160 2.72 4.23 3.21
C PHE A 160 1.44 3.96 2.42
N GLY A 161 0.65 2.97 2.84
CA GLY A 161 -0.54 2.54 2.10
C GLY A 161 -1.56 3.67 1.89
N LEU A 162 -1.88 4.43 2.94
CA LEU A 162 -2.82 5.54 2.82
C LEU A 162 -2.25 6.72 2.03
N GLY A 163 -0.94 7.03 2.16
CA GLY A 163 -0.27 8.02 1.32
C GLY A 163 -0.36 7.68 -0.17
N CYS A 164 -0.11 6.41 -0.51
CA CYS A 164 -0.30 5.88 -1.86
C CYS A 164 -1.74 6.00 -2.36
N MET A 165 -2.73 5.73 -1.50
CA MET A 165 -4.15 5.86 -1.87
C MET A 165 -4.57 7.31 -2.12
N MET A 166 -4.00 8.28 -1.40
CA MET A 166 -4.27 9.70 -1.65
C MET A 166 -3.79 10.16 -3.03
N ALA A 167 -2.64 9.64 -3.49
CA ALA A 167 -2.13 9.91 -4.84
C ALA A 167 -3.04 9.43 -5.96
N LEU A 168 -3.86 8.40 -5.73
CA LEU A 168 -4.75 7.87 -6.77
C LEU A 168 -5.78 8.89 -7.26
N ASN A 169 -6.10 9.91 -6.46
CA ASN A 169 -6.96 11.02 -6.88
C ASN A 169 -6.40 11.83 -8.06
N PHE A 170 -5.09 11.70 -8.33
CA PHE A 170 -4.38 12.40 -9.39
C PHE A 170 -3.93 11.47 -10.53
N SER A 171 -4.41 10.22 -10.53
CA SER A 171 -3.99 9.14 -11.44
C SER A 171 -5.07 8.81 -12.48
N ALA A 172 -4.70 8.62 -13.75
CA ALA A 172 -5.56 7.94 -14.75
C ALA A 172 -4.93 6.70 -15.39
N GLY A 173 -3.64 6.45 -15.20
CA GLY A 173 -2.90 5.32 -15.78
C GLY A 173 -3.61 3.97 -15.66
N GLY A 174 -3.71 3.20 -16.74
CA GLY A 174 -4.21 1.82 -16.71
C GLY A 174 -3.41 0.89 -15.78
N PHE A 175 -2.12 1.22 -15.57
CA PHE A 175 -1.21 0.59 -14.63
C PHE A 175 -0.73 1.59 -13.58
N ILE A 176 -0.61 1.14 -12.33
CA ILE A 176 -0.15 1.94 -11.18
C ILE A 176 1.08 1.31 -10.58
N ALA A 177 2.23 1.98 -10.65
CA ALA A 177 3.45 1.55 -9.96
C ALA A 177 3.58 2.28 -8.62
N PHE A 178 3.44 1.57 -7.52
CA PHE A 178 3.84 2.05 -6.19
C PHE A 178 5.32 1.73 -5.97
N ILE A 179 6.13 2.76 -5.76
CA ILE A 179 7.57 2.63 -5.52
C ILE A 179 7.97 3.36 -4.24
N ASN A 180 8.99 2.85 -3.56
CA ASN A 180 9.58 3.56 -2.43
C ASN A 180 10.39 4.77 -2.91
N SER A 181 10.44 5.82 -2.08
CA SER A 181 11.11 7.08 -2.42
C SER A 181 12.65 7.03 -2.39
N ASP A 182 13.23 5.86 -2.12
CA ASP A 182 14.67 5.56 -2.14
C ASP A 182 14.98 4.40 -3.10
N THR A 183 14.15 4.26 -4.14
CA THR A 183 14.41 3.39 -5.30
C THR A 183 15.18 4.15 -6.38
N GLU A 184 15.96 3.41 -7.17
CA GLU A 184 16.73 3.96 -8.29
C GLU A 184 16.66 3.01 -9.50
N PHE A 185 16.64 3.58 -10.70
CA PHE A 185 16.46 2.86 -11.95
C PHE A 185 17.62 3.12 -12.92
N ASP A 186 18.35 2.07 -13.31
CA ASP A 186 19.37 2.15 -14.37
C ASP A 186 18.80 1.95 -15.77
N THR A 187 17.78 1.09 -15.84
CA THR A 187 17.18 0.61 -17.08
C THR A 187 15.67 0.62 -16.92
N ASP A 188 14.96 0.68 -18.06
CA ASP A 188 13.51 0.64 -18.05
C ASP A 188 13.00 -0.71 -17.56
N CYS A 189 12.45 -0.72 -16.35
CA CYS A 189 11.76 -1.86 -15.78
C CYS A 189 10.24 -1.77 -15.94
N PHE A 190 9.68 -0.65 -16.38
CA PHE A 190 8.23 -0.42 -16.40
C PHE A 190 7.58 -1.04 -17.65
N SER A 191 8.13 -0.76 -18.83
CA SER A 191 7.62 -1.29 -20.11
C SER A 191 7.55 -2.82 -20.16
N PRO A 192 8.60 -3.59 -19.80
CA PRO A 192 8.51 -5.06 -19.83
C PRO A 192 7.46 -5.61 -18.86
N LEU A 193 7.27 -4.99 -17.69
CA LEU A 193 6.23 -5.40 -16.75
C LEU A 193 4.83 -5.13 -17.31
N ILE A 194 4.60 -3.94 -17.88
CA ILE A 194 3.33 -3.60 -18.53
C ILE A 194 3.03 -4.56 -19.68
N ALA A 195 4.00 -4.80 -20.57
CA ALA A 195 3.85 -5.75 -21.68
C ALA A 195 3.48 -7.16 -21.18
N HIS A 196 4.14 -7.62 -20.11
CA HIS A 196 3.83 -8.92 -19.50
C HIS A 196 2.41 -8.96 -18.92
N MET A 197 1.97 -7.90 -18.24
CA MET A 197 0.61 -7.80 -17.71
C MET A 197 -0.45 -7.66 -18.82
N GLN A 198 -0.15 -6.97 -19.93
CA GLN A 198 -1.06 -6.88 -21.07
C GLN A 198 -1.26 -8.25 -21.74
N ALA A 199 -0.17 -9.01 -21.91
CA ALA A 199 -0.22 -10.39 -22.43
C ALA A 199 -0.92 -11.37 -21.46
N ASN A 200 -0.99 -11.03 -20.16
CA ASN A 200 -1.57 -11.88 -19.13
C ASN A 200 -2.63 -11.10 -18.31
N PRO A 201 -3.87 -10.97 -18.82
CA PRO A 201 -4.91 -10.17 -18.18
C PRO A 201 -5.21 -10.56 -16.73
N ALA A 202 -5.06 -11.83 -16.36
CA ALA A 202 -5.29 -12.33 -15.00
C ALA A 202 -4.28 -11.83 -13.94
N ILE A 203 -3.18 -11.19 -14.34
CA ILE A 203 -2.21 -10.62 -13.38
C ILE A 203 -2.77 -9.29 -12.85
N GLY A 204 -2.98 -9.24 -11.54
CA GLY A 204 -3.43 -8.04 -10.83
C GLY A 204 -2.28 -7.20 -10.30
N VAL A 205 -1.17 -7.84 -9.90
CA VAL A 205 0.05 -7.17 -9.44
C VAL A 205 1.30 -7.92 -9.92
N ILE A 206 2.34 -7.17 -10.28
CA ILE A 206 3.64 -7.67 -10.68
C ILE A 206 4.77 -6.92 -9.97
N GLY A 207 5.83 -7.64 -9.60
CA GLY A 207 7.00 -7.09 -8.91
C GLY A 207 8.31 -7.47 -9.62
N PRO A 208 9.21 -6.52 -9.92
CA PRO A 208 10.50 -6.78 -10.53
C PRO A 208 11.57 -7.30 -9.54
N GLN A 209 12.70 -7.73 -10.08
CA GLN A 209 13.91 -8.11 -9.35
C GLN A 209 14.52 -6.91 -8.62
N HIS A 210 14.70 -7.02 -7.30
CA HIS A 210 15.47 -6.03 -6.54
C HIS A 210 16.98 -6.34 -6.68
N LEU A 211 17.78 -5.32 -6.96
CA LEU A 211 19.23 -5.37 -6.94
C LEU A 211 19.76 -4.58 -5.73
N SER A 212 20.78 -5.13 -5.07
CA SER A 212 21.56 -4.41 -4.05
C SER A 212 22.30 -3.22 -4.68
N GLN A 213 22.92 -2.38 -3.84
CA GLN A 213 23.77 -1.29 -4.33
C GLN A 213 24.94 -1.80 -5.19
N ASP A 214 25.45 -2.99 -4.90
CA ASP A 214 26.52 -3.64 -5.66
C ASP A 214 26.02 -4.39 -6.91
N GLY A 215 24.72 -4.29 -7.22
CA GLY A 215 24.09 -4.95 -8.37
C GLY A 215 23.74 -6.42 -8.15
N ALA A 216 23.96 -6.98 -6.95
CA ALA A 216 23.62 -8.37 -6.66
C ALA A 216 22.10 -8.53 -6.46
N PRO A 217 21.47 -9.57 -7.03
CA PRO A 217 20.03 -9.75 -6.91
C PRO A 217 19.64 -10.17 -5.49
N THR A 218 18.57 -9.57 -4.97
CA THR A 218 18.00 -9.81 -3.64
C THR A 218 16.54 -10.27 -3.74
N ARG A 219 16.02 -10.94 -2.70
CA ARG A 219 14.62 -11.35 -2.71
C ARG A 219 13.68 -10.13 -2.67
N SER A 220 12.77 -10.03 -3.63
CA SER A 220 11.72 -9.00 -3.71
C SER A 220 10.29 -9.57 -3.74
N TYR A 221 10.11 -10.82 -3.34
CA TYR A 221 8.82 -11.50 -3.26
C TYR A 221 8.77 -12.47 -2.07
N GLY A 222 7.58 -12.90 -1.68
CA GLY A 222 7.38 -13.85 -0.60
C GLY A 222 6.31 -14.88 -0.87
N PHE A 223 6.40 -15.97 -0.13
CA PHE A 223 5.38 -17.00 -0.02
C PHE A 223 4.81 -16.97 1.39
N ASP A 224 3.52 -17.26 1.51
CA ASP A 224 2.84 -17.38 2.78
C ASP A 224 2.80 -18.84 3.20
N ASP A 225 3.97 -19.32 3.63
CA ASP A 225 4.25 -20.70 4.01
C ASP A 225 3.54 -21.14 5.32
N GLY A 226 2.52 -20.40 5.75
CA GLY A 226 1.73 -20.65 6.94
C GLY A 226 2.44 -20.32 8.26
N LEU A 227 1.77 -20.62 9.37
CA LEU A 227 2.30 -20.30 10.70
C LEU A 227 3.57 -21.11 11.01
N CYS A 228 3.62 -22.40 10.68
CA CYS A 228 4.76 -23.27 10.98
C CYS A 228 6.07 -22.79 10.34
N ALA A 229 6.05 -22.36 9.09
CA ALA A 229 7.23 -21.81 8.43
C ALA A 229 7.67 -20.46 9.05
N ARG A 230 6.70 -19.62 9.47
CA ARG A 230 7.00 -18.36 10.19
C ARG A 230 7.64 -18.59 11.57
N LEU A 231 7.37 -19.74 12.19
CA LEU A 231 7.97 -20.17 13.45
C LEU A 231 9.32 -20.87 13.27
N SER A 232 9.55 -21.42 12.08
CA SER A 232 10.79 -22.11 11.74
C SER A 232 11.94 -21.12 11.54
N ARG A 233 13.18 -21.62 11.59
CA ARG A 233 14.35 -20.79 11.28
C ARG A 233 14.18 -20.24 9.87
N ARG A 234 14.21 -18.90 9.72
CA ARG A 234 14.27 -18.27 8.40
C ARG A 234 15.47 -18.84 7.66
N GLU A 235 15.23 -19.51 6.55
CA GLU A 235 16.30 -19.89 5.64
C GLU A 235 17.06 -18.63 5.23
N LYS A 236 18.38 -18.77 5.15
CA LYS A 236 19.21 -17.68 4.62
C LYS A 236 18.83 -17.51 3.15
N PHE A 237 18.68 -16.25 2.73
CA PHE A 237 18.46 -15.94 1.33
C PHE A 237 19.64 -16.48 0.51
N ASP A 238 19.34 -17.30 -0.48
CA ASP A 238 20.29 -17.78 -1.49
C ASP A 238 19.95 -17.14 -2.84
N PRO A 239 20.80 -16.24 -3.37
CA PRO A 239 20.61 -15.66 -4.69
C PRO A 239 20.52 -16.70 -5.81
N ALA A 240 21.18 -17.85 -5.66
CA ALA A 240 21.14 -18.92 -6.67
C ALA A 240 19.76 -19.60 -6.78
N ALA A 241 18.91 -19.45 -5.76
CA ALA A 241 17.55 -19.96 -5.75
C ALA A 241 16.52 -19.02 -6.40
N LEU A 242 16.95 -17.86 -6.91
CA LEU A 242 16.05 -16.95 -7.61
C LEU A 242 15.59 -17.54 -8.95
N PRO A 243 14.30 -17.40 -9.28
CA PRO A 243 13.76 -17.97 -10.50
C PRO A 243 14.26 -17.19 -11.72
N GLY A 244 14.62 -17.91 -12.79
CA GLY A 244 15.02 -17.31 -14.07
C GLY A 244 13.84 -16.90 -14.97
N ALA A 245 12.61 -17.22 -14.58
CA ALA A 245 11.39 -16.91 -15.32
C ALA A 245 10.32 -16.34 -14.37
N PRO A 246 9.29 -15.63 -14.89
CA PRO A 246 8.20 -15.14 -14.06
C PRO A 246 7.47 -16.27 -13.33
N ILE A 247 7.15 -16.07 -12.05
CA ILE A 247 6.47 -17.06 -11.21
C ILE A 247 5.31 -16.43 -10.44
N ASP A 248 4.29 -17.24 -10.15
CA ASP A 248 3.23 -16.86 -9.21
C ASP A 248 3.77 -16.91 -7.78
N VAL A 249 3.49 -15.86 -7.00
CA VAL A 249 3.97 -15.68 -5.63
C VAL A 249 2.84 -15.25 -4.70
N ASP A 250 3.06 -15.29 -3.38
CA ASP A 250 2.01 -14.85 -2.46
C ASP A 250 1.91 -13.34 -2.30
N TYR A 251 3.03 -12.65 -2.43
CA TYR A 251 3.12 -11.20 -2.40
C TYR A 251 4.46 -10.76 -2.99
N VAL A 252 4.47 -9.58 -3.59
CA VAL A 252 5.68 -8.85 -3.98
C VAL A 252 6.00 -7.81 -2.91
N PHE A 253 7.28 -7.51 -2.68
CA PHE A 253 7.69 -6.61 -1.59
C PHE A 253 7.33 -5.17 -1.91
N GLY A 254 6.97 -4.41 -0.86
CA GLY A 254 6.45 -3.04 -1.00
C GLY A 254 7.42 -2.00 -1.60
N ALA A 255 8.68 -2.36 -1.85
CA ALA A 255 9.65 -1.46 -2.47
C ALA A 255 9.32 -1.11 -3.92
N PHE A 256 8.73 -2.05 -4.67
CA PHE A 256 8.19 -1.82 -6.01
C PHE A 256 7.03 -2.79 -6.26
N MET A 257 5.84 -2.25 -6.55
CA MET A 257 4.67 -3.04 -6.92
C MET A 257 3.90 -2.35 -8.04
N MET A 258 3.72 -3.02 -9.18
CA MET A 258 2.92 -2.51 -10.28
C MET A 258 1.59 -3.24 -10.36
N PHE A 259 0.50 -2.49 -10.23
CA PHE A 259 -0.86 -2.99 -10.22
C PHE A 259 -1.57 -2.66 -11.53
N ARG A 260 -2.47 -3.55 -11.95
CA ARG A 260 -3.54 -3.19 -12.87
C ARG A 260 -4.54 -2.32 -12.11
N ARG A 261 -4.96 -1.18 -12.69
CA ARG A 261 -5.92 -0.27 -12.05
C ARG A 261 -7.21 -0.99 -11.65
N GLU A 262 -7.74 -1.83 -12.54
CA GLU A 262 -8.95 -2.62 -12.28
C GLU A 262 -8.81 -3.53 -11.07
N ALA A 263 -7.70 -4.29 -10.98
CA ALA A 263 -7.43 -5.19 -9.87
C ALA A 263 -7.32 -4.42 -8.53
N LEU A 264 -6.62 -3.28 -8.56
CA LEU A 264 -6.48 -2.40 -7.40
C LEU A 264 -7.83 -1.82 -6.93
N ALA A 265 -8.68 -1.42 -7.88
CA ALA A 265 -10.01 -0.90 -7.59
C ALA A 265 -10.94 -2.00 -7.02
N GLN A 266 -10.92 -3.20 -7.62
CA GLN A 266 -11.75 -4.33 -7.20
C GLN A 266 -11.42 -4.80 -5.78
N CYS A 267 -10.15 -4.78 -5.38
CA CYS A 267 -9.76 -5.17 -4.02
C CYS A 267 -9.93 -4.04 -2.98
N GLY A 268 -10.21 -2.81 -3.42
CA GLY A 268 -10.41 -1.65 -2.55
C GLY A 268 -9.13 -0.93 -2.12
N GLY A 269 -8.00 -1.14 -2.80
CA GLY A 269 -6.74 -0.46 -2.49
C GLY A 269 -6.03 -0.96 -1.23
N PHE A 270 -5.17 -0.14 -0.62
CA PHE A 270 -4.52 -0.47 0.65
C PHE A 270 -5.48 -0.31 1.84
N ASP A 271 -5.35 -1.16 2.86
CA ASP A 271 -6.13 -1.01 4.10
C ASP A 271 -5.61 0.19 4.91
N PRO A 272 -6.43 1.24 5.12
CA PRO A 272 -6.00 2.44 5.82
C PRO A 272 -5.70 2.18 7.31
N THR A 273 -6.07 1.03 7.88
CA THR A 273 -5.75 0.64 9.26
C THR A 273 -4.27 0.34 9.45
N ILE A 274 -3.59 -0.09 8.38
CA ILE A 274 -2.17 -0.39 8.40
C ILE A 274 -1.43 0.94 8.18
N PHE A 275 -0.58 1.31 9.15
CA PHE A 275 0.21 2.53 9.06
C PHE A 275 1.53 2.28 8.34
N LEU A 276 2.26 1.23 8.76
CA LEU A 276 3.52 0.83 8.16
C LEU A 276 3.72 -0.68 8.30
N PHE A 277 4.32 -1.29 7.28
CA PHE A 277 4.67 -2.71 7.15
C PHE A 277 3.50 -3.65 6.84
N TYR A 278 3.78 -4.64 5.98
CA TYR A 278 2.88 -5.73 5.61
C TYR A 278 1.61 -5.28 4.87
N GLU A 279 1.54 -4.04 4.41
CA GLU A 279 0.50 -3.57 3.49
C GLU A 279 0.45 -4.44 2.23
N GLU A 280 1.61 -4.85 1.72
CA GLU A 280 1.75 -5.70 0.54
C GLU A 280 1.16 -7.09 0.77
N MET A 281 1.35 -7.65 1.98
CA MET A 281 0.79 -8.97 2.33
C MET A 281 -0.73 -8.93 2.41
N ASP A 282 -1.29 -7.84 2.94
CA ASP A 282 -2.74 -7.66 3.05
C ASP A 282 -3.39 -7.51 1.67
N ILE A 283 -2.87 -6.60 0.84
CA ILE A 283 -3.47 -6.31 -0.46
C ILE A 283 -3.32 -7.49 -1.43
N CYS A 284 -2.19 -8.19 -1.42
CA CYS A 284 -1.98 -9.37 -2.27
C CYS A 284 -2.91 -10.52 -1.86
N GLN A 285 -3.16 -10.72 -0.57
CA GLN A 285 -4.14 -11.74 -0.14
C GLN A 285 -5.56 -11.39 -0.61
N ARG A 286 -5.97 -10.11 -0.52
CA ARG A 286 -7.27 -9.67 -1.03
C ARG A 286 -7.38 -9.78 -2.55
N LEU A 287 -6.30 -9.47 -3.28
CA LEU A 287 -6.24 -9.67 -4.74
C LEU A 287 -6.43 -11.13 -5.12
N ARG A 288 -5.73 -12.06 -4.45
CA ARG A 288 -5.90 -13.49 -4.70
C ARG A 288 -7.32 -13.96 -4.38
N ALA A 289 -7.89 -13.49 -3.26
CA ALA A 289 -9.27 -13.80 -2.91
C ALA A 289 -10.28 -13.29 -3.96
N ALA A 290 -9.93 -12.22 -4.69
CA ALA A 290 -10.68 -11.70 -5.83
C ALA A 290 -10.35 -12.37 -7.17
N GLY A 291 -9.49 -13.41 -7.19
CA GLY A 291 -9.15 -14.19 -8.38
C GLY A 291 -7.96 -13.69 -9.20
N TRP A 292 -7.25 -12.66 -8.73
CA TRP A 292 -6.07 -12.14 -9.42
C TRP A 292 -4.80 -12.92 -9.12
N ARG A 293 -3.91 -13.00 -10.11
CA ARG A 293 -2.55 -13.50 -9.97
C ARG A 293 -1.61 -12.40 -9.47
N ILE A 294 -0.62 -12.82 -8.69
CA ILE A 294 0.46 -11.99 -8.14
C ILE A 294 1.75 -12.59 -8.67
N VAL A 295 2.52 -11.81 -9.42
CA VAL A 295 3.65 -12.34 -10.18
C VAL A 295 4.94 -11.64 -9.79
N PHE A 296 5.99 -12.44 -9.57
CA PHE A 296 7.35 -11.95 -9.57
C PHE A 296 7.95 -12.08 -10.98
N HIS A 297 8.61 -11.03 -11.47
CA HIS A 297 9.18 -10.99 -12.82
C HIS A 297 10.69 -10.70 -12.77
N PRO A 298 11.57 -11.69 -13.04
CA PRO A 298 13.02 -11.51 -12.92
C PRO A 298 13.65 -10.73 -14.08
N GLY A 299 12.98 -10.64 -15.23
CA GLY A 299 13.50 -9.96 -16.43
C GLY A 299 13.45 -8.42 -16.40
N ALA A 300 13.03 -7.83 -15.28
CA ALA A 300 13.02 -6.38 -15.06
C ALA A 300 13.56 -6.13 -13.65
N SER A 301 14.31 -5.04 -13.44
CA SER A 301 15.01 -4.83 -12.17
C SER A 301 15.07 -3.37 -11.73
N PHE A 302 15.22 -3.17 -10.42
CA PHE A 302 15.39 -1.86 -9.78
C PHE A 302 16.36 -1.97 -8.59
N ARG A 303 16.96 -0.84 -8.19
CA ARG A 303 17.71 -0.74 -6.94
C ARG A 303 16.87 -0.09 -5.87
N HIS A 304 17.14 -0.45 -4.62
CA HIS A 304 16.50 0.13 -3.44
C HIS A 304 17.49 0.19 -2.29
N ILE A 305 17.73 1.39 -1.76
CA ILE A 305 18.69 1.64 -0.67
C ILE A 305 18.20 0.99 0.62
N GLY A 306 16.92 1.19 0.95
CA GLY A 306 16.27 0.61 2.11
C GLY A 306 16.41 1.44 3.38
N GLN A 307 15.30 1.56 4.12
CA GLN A 307 15.21 2.20 5.43
C GLN A 307 15.70 3.66 5.50
N ALA A 308 15.75 4.39 4.39
CA ALA A 308 16.24 5.77 4.38
C ALA A 308 15.51 6.68 5.39
N SER A 309 14.18 6.53 5.52
CA SER A 309 13.31 7.30 6.43
C SER A 309 13.18 6.70 7.83
N LEU A 310 13.77 5.53 8.09
CA LEU A 310 13.63 4.76 9.34
C LEU A 310 14.94 4.62 10.11
N LYS A 311 16.01 5.32 9.69
CA LYS A 311 17.33 5.23 10.33
C LYS A 311 17.24 5.58 11.81
N GLY A 312 17.63 4.64 12.67
CA GLY A 312 17.68 4.80 14.13
C GLY A 312 16.37 4.53 14.88
N ALA A 313 15.25 4.27 14.19
CA ALA A 313 13.97 3.99 14.85
C ALA A 313 13.83 2.50 15.24
N ASP A 314 13.29 2.22 16.43
CA ASP A 314 12.86 0.86 16.80
C ASP A 314 11.55 0.50 16.10
N THR A 315 11.66 -0.06 14.90
CA THR A 315 10.54 -0.47 14.04
C THR A 315 9.83 -1.74 14.50
N LYS A 316 10.45 -2.50 15.43
CA LYS A 316 9.98 -3.84 15.78
C LYS A 316 8.56 -3.86 16.38
N PRO A 317 8.18 -2.95 17.29
CA PRO A 317 6.83 -2.87 17.84
C PRO A 317 5.77 -2.62 16.76
N GLU A 318 6.02 -1.66 15.86
CA GLU A 318 5.08 -1.33 14.79
C GLU A 318 4.95 -2.47 13.78
N SER A 319 6.07 -3.09 13.41
CA SER A 319 6.10 -4.29 12.56
C SER A 319 5.31 -5.46 13.19
N ASP A 320 5.49 -5.72 14.48
CA ASP A 320 4.74 -6.80 15.16
C ASP A 320 3.24 -6.52 15.22
N ARG A 321 2.85 -5.27 15.50
CA ARG A 321 1.45 -4.83 15.52
C ARG A 321 0.79 -5.02 14.15
N ALA A 322 1.44 -4.53 13.09
CA ALA A 322 0.95 -4.67 11.72
C ALA A 322 0.84 -6.14 11.31
N LEU A 323 1.86 -6.95 11.59
CA LEU A 323 1.82 -8.38 11.29
C LEU A 323 0.68 -9.10 12.01
N LEU A 324 0.51 -8.87 13.32
CA LEU A 324 -0.58 -9.49 14.08
C LEU A 324 -1.94 -9.06 13.54
N TYR A 325 -2.11 -7.80 13.16
CA TYR A 325 -3.32 -7.33 12.51
C TYR A 325 -3.58 -8.05 11.17
N VAL A 326 -2.59 -8.08 10.27
CA VAL A 326 -2.71 -8.72 8.94
C VAL A 326 -3.03 -10.22 9.06
N ILE A 327 -2.39 -10.92 9.99
CA ILE A 327 -2.66 -12.35 10.23
C ILE A 327 -4.07 -12.53 10.81
N ARG A 328 -4.49 -11.72 11.77
CA ARG A 328 -5.86 -11.80 12.31
C ARG A 328 -6.90 -11.54 11.24
N LYS A 329 -6.70 -10.51 10.43
CA LYS A 329 -7.62 -10.09 9.37
C LYS A 329 -7.77 -11.16 8.29
N ASN A 330 -6.65 -11.70 7.78
CA ASN A 330 -6.68 -12.53 6.59
C ASN A 330 -6.62 -14.04 6.87
N LYS A 331 -6.15 -14.47 8.06
CA LYS A 331 -6.02 -15.89 8.44
C LYS A 331 -6.90 -16.29 9.64
N GLY A 332 -7.53 -15.32 10.28
CA GLY A 332 -8.44 -15.56 11.40
C GLY A 332 -7.75 -15.72 12.76
N PHE A 333 -8.58 -16.03 13.76
CA PHE A 333 -8.20 -15.96 15.17
C PHE A 333 -7.14 -16.98 15.58
N LEU A 334 -7.22 -18.22 15.09
CA LEU A 334 -6.30 -19.29 15.51
C LEU A 334 -4.87 -19.04 15.03
N SER A 335 -4.68 -18.62 13.78
CA SER A 335 -3.35 -18.25 13.27
C SER A 335 -2.79 -17.04 13.99
N TRP A 336 -3.65 -16.06 14.31
CA TRP A 336 -3.26 -14.93 15.15
C TRP A 336 -2.82 -15.36 16.54
N LEU A 337 -3.59 -16.22 17.21
CA LEU A 337 -3.30 -16.72 18.55
C LEU A 337 -1.97 -17.47 18.58
N GLY A 338 -1.75 -18.37 17.62
CA GLY A 338 -0.49 -19.11 17.50
C GLY A 338 0.72 -18.19 17.29
N LEU A 339 0.61 -17.18 16.43
CA LEU A 339 1.68 -16.18 16.23
C LEU A 339 1.90 -15.32 17.48
N PHE A 340 0.82 -14.90 18.13
CA PHE A 340 0.87 -14.11 19.37
C PHE A 340 1.59 -14.88 20.48
N LEU A 341 1.17 -16.13 20.73
CA LEU A 341 1.79 -17.00 21.74
C LEU A 341 3.27 -17.26 21.43
N SER A 342 3.62 -17.49 20.17
CA SER A 342 5.02 -17.62 19.77
C SER A 342 5.85 -16.37 20.11
N LYS A 343 5.36 -15.18 19.76
CA LYS A 343 6.06 -13.91 20.09
C LYS A 343 6.15 -13.72 21.60
N LEU A 344 5.08 -14.02 22.32
CA LEU A 344 5.02 -13.94 23.78
C LEU A 344 6.11 -14.80 24.42
N VAL A 345 6.16 -16.10 24.08
CA VAL A 345 7.19 -17.03 24.57
C VAL A 345 8.59 -16.57 24.16
N SER A 346 8.77 -16.20 22.90
CA SER A 346 10.04 -15.73 22.33
C SER A 346 10.60 -14.49 23.06
N TYR A 347 9.74 -13.55 23.46
CA TYR A 347 10.14 -12.37 24.22
C TYR A 347 10.30 -12.64 25.71
N ALA A 348 9.43 -13.46 26.31
CA ALA A 348 9.54 -13.89 27.70
C ALA A 348 10.87 -14.61 27.99
N LEU A 349 11.27 -15.56 27.13
CA LEU A 349 12.53 -16.29 27.29
C LEU A 349 13.77 -15.39 27.18
N ARG A 350 13.71 -14.28 26.44
CA ARG A 350 14.85 -13.38 26.21
C ARG A 350 14.85 -12.13 27.10
N ALA A 351 13.73 -11.85 27.76
CA ALA A 351 13.54 -10.69 28.64
C ALA A 351 14.53 -10.64 29.82
N PRO A 352 14.89 -11.75 30.50
CA PRO A 352 15.89 -11.72 31.57
C PRO A 352 17.25 -11.23 31.08
N PHE A 353 17.64 -11.64 29.87
CA PHE A 353 18.98 -11.42 29.33
C PHE A 353 19.15 -10.09 28.58
N ARG A 354 18.06 -9.45 28.12
CA ARG A 354 18.14 -8.29 27.22
C ARG A 354 17.01 -7.28 27.47
N ALA A 355 17.38 -6.04 27.80
CA ALA A 355 16.45 -4.94 28.07
C ALA A 355 15.42 -4.71 26.96
N ARG A 356 15.86 -4.74 25.70
CA ARG A 356 14.97 -4.58 24.53
C ARG A 356 13.81 -5.58 24.53
N HIS A 357 14.03 -6.83 24.95
CA HIS A 357 12.96 -7.84 24.94
C HIS A 357 12.01 -7.67 26.12
N ARG A 358 12.44 -7.05 27.23
CA ARG A 358 11.52 -6.61 28.30
C ARG A 358 10.54 -5.56 27.79
N ILE A 359 11.05 -4.59 27.02
CA ILE A 359 10.22 -3.54 26.40
C ILE A 359 9.23 -4.16 25.41
N LEU A 360 9.72 -5.03 24.51
CA LEU A 360 8.86 -5.71 23.53
C LEU A 360 7.81 -6.60 24.20
N LEU A 361 8.17 -7.35 25.24
CA LEU A 361 7.23 -8.18 25.99
C LEU A 361 6.15 -7.33 26.65
N ARG A 362 6.56 -6.26 27.36
CA ARG A 362 5.62 -5.34 28.01
C ARG A 362 4.66 -4.76 26.98
N ARG A 363 5.18 -4.24 25.86
CA ARG A 363 4.35 -3.69 24.77
C ARG A 363 3.41 -4.71 24.16
N LEU A 364 3.84 -5.96 23.98
CA LEU A 364 3.00 -7.02 23.42
C LEU A 364 1.84 -7.39 24.36
N VAL A 365 2.08 -7.47 25.67
CA VAL A 365 1.06 -7.80 26.67
C VAL A 365 0.12 -6.62 26.91
N THR A 366 0.63 -5.39 26.88
CA THR A 366 -0.19 -4.17 26.99
C THR A 366 -0.72 -3.70 25.64
N MET A 367 -0.58 -4.51 24.58
CA MET A 367 -1.04 -4.14 23.24
C MET A 367 -2.57 -4.12 23.27
N GLY A 368 -3.13 -2.91 23.33
CA GLY A 368 -4.56 -2.68 23.21
C GLY A 368 -5.09 -3.04 21.82
N PRO A 369 -6.34 -2.65 21.50
CA PRO A 369 -6.90 -2.87 20.17
C PRO A 369 -5.96 -2.34 19.07
N PRO A 370 -5.96 -2.97 17.89
CA PRO A 370 -5.09 -2.57 16.79
C PRO A 370 -5.31 -1.10 16.49
N GLN A 371 -4.31 -0.27 16.82
CA GLN A 371 -4.14 1.19 16.61
C GLN A 371 -3.81 1.99 17.88
N ALA A 372 -4.09 1.50 19.10
CA ALA A 372 -3.96 2.30 20.33
C ALA A 372 -2.54 2.82 20.64
N SER A 373 -1.50 2.26 20.02
CA SER A 373 -0.09 2.64 20.21
C SER A 373 0.68 2.69 18.88
N SER A 374 -0.02 2.92 17.77
CA SER A 374 0.63 3.08 16.45
C SER A 374 1.39 4.39 16.41
N TRP A 375 2.50 4.43 15.66
CA TRP A 375 3.17 5.67 15.28
C TRP A 375 2.25 6.69 14.59
N ARG A 376 1.08 6.28 14.10
CA ARG A 376 0.03 7.20 13.63
C ARG A 376 -0.51 8.10 14.74
N VAL A 377 -0.65 7.58 15.96
CA VAL A 377 -1.33 8.24 17.08
C VAL A 377 -0.41 9.21 17.83
N ASP A 378 0.91 9.01 17.74
CA ASP A 378 1.90 9.87 18.39
C ASP A 378 2.25 11.14 17.56
N GLN A 379 1.48 11.43 16.50
CA GLN A 379 1.79 12.53 15.58
C GLN A 379 1.14 13.84 16.00
N ALA A 380 1.93 14.91 15.96
CA ALA A 380 1.40 16.25 15.94
C ALA A 380 0.88 16.57 14.53
N CYS A 381 -0.37 17.01 14.42
CA CYS A 381 -0.89 17.50 13.16
C CYS A 381 -0.61 19.00 13.06
N ASN A 382 0.11 19.38 12.02
CA ASN A 382 0.37 20.77 11.71
C ASN A 382 -0.72 21.24 10.74
N PHE A 383 -1.73 21.93 11.28
CA PHE A 383 -2.64 22.70 10.44
C PHE A 383 -2.01 24.08 10.24
N GLU A 384 -1.37 24.28 9.10
CA GLU A 384 -1.05 25.64 8.65
C GLU A 384 -2.31 26.21 7.98
N TYR A 385 -2.98 27.12 8.70
CA TYR A 385 -4.11 27.88 8.16
C TYR A 385 -3.59 29.23 7.68
N THR A 386 -3.37 29.39 6.38
CA THR A 386 -3.08 30.70 5.78
C THR A 386 -4.38 31.42 5.47
N ASN A 387 -4.79 32.36 6.33
CA ASN A 387 -5.86 33.29 6.03
C ASN A 387 -5.39 34.26 4.94
N HIS A 388 -5.84 34.05 3.70
CA HIS A 388 -5.68 35.03 2.63
C HIS A 388 -6.77 36.10 2.73
N THR A 389 -6.72 36.95 3.76
CA THR A 389 -7.39 38.25 3.68
C THR A 389 -6.52 39.16 2.84
N VAL A 390 -6.90 39.34 1.57
CA VAL A 390 -6.34 40.39 0.73
C VAL A 390 -6.90 41.72 1.25
N SER A 391 -6.17 42.36 2.15
CA SER A 391 -6.20 43.80 2.32
C SER A 391 -4.83 44.33 1.95
N GLU A 392 -4.81 45.27 1.01
CA GLU A 392 -3.61 45.95 0.55
C GLU A 392 -2.80 46.45 1.75
N GLY A 393 -1.54 46.01 1.86
CA GLY A 393 -0.56 46.65 2.75
C GLY A 393 -0.39 46.10 4.17
N SER A 394 -0.77 44.86 4.53
CA SER A 394 -0.51 44.35 5.89
C SER A 394 0.20 42.98 5.97
N VAL A 395 1.09 42.90 6.96
CA VAL A 395 2.03 41.81 7.28
C VAL A 395 1.38 40.41 7.26
N ARG A 396 2.03 39.46 6.56
CA ARG A 396 1.70 38.02 6.64
C ARG A 396 1.84 37.55 8.09
N LYS A 397 0.72 37.31 8.79
CA LYS A 397 0.72 36.55 10.03
C LYS A 397 0.42 35.09 9.70
N SER A 398 1.44 34.22 9.80
CA SER A 398 1.24 32.77 9.84
C SER A 398 0.84 32.36 11.24
N TYR A 399 -0.24 31.59 11.36
CA TYR A 399 -0.64 30.97 12.62
C TYR A 399 -0.38 29.48 12.48
N SER A 400 0.48 28.93 13.33
CA SER A 400 0.63 27.47 13.46
C SER A 400 -0.24 27.02 14.64
N ALA A 401 -1.19 26.12 14.38
CA ALA A 401 -1.95 25.46 15.43
C ALA A 401 -1.51 24.00 15.47
N ARG A 402 -0.97 23.58 16.61
CA ARG A 402 -0.60 22.18 16.86
C ARG A 402 -1.83 21.44 17.41
N ALA A 403 -2.37 20.52 16.63
CA ALA A 403 -3.47 19.67 17.05
C ALA A 403 -2.92 18.28 17.44
N GLU A 404 -3.18 17.84 18.68
CA GLU A 404 -3.03 16.43 19.05
C GLU A 404 -4.26 15.66 18.58
N ILE A 405 -4.07 14.65 17.72
CA ILE A 405 -5.14 13.73 17.35
C ILE A 405 -5.19 12.60 18.38
N ARG A 406 -6.29 12.50 19.13
CA ARG A 406 -6.60 11.31 19.94
C ARG A 406 -7.68 10.48 19.23
N PRO A 407 -7.52 9.15 19.12
CA PRO A 407 -8.56 8.29 18.57
C PRO A 407 -9.83 8.33 19.44
N SER A 408 -10.99 8.37 18.80
CA SER A 408 -12.28 8.17 19.48
C SER A 408 -12.36 6.74 20.04
N PRO A 409 -12.95 6.51 21.22
CA PRO A 409 -13.18 5.16 21.79
C PRO A 409 -14.07 4.27 20.91
N GLU A 410 -14.85 4.86 20.00
CA GLU A 410 -15.77 4.14 19.13
C GLU A 410 -15.06 3.75 17.83
N GLY A 411 -14.81 2.44 17.66
CA GLY A 411 -14.10 1.89 16.50
C GLY A 411 -14.79 2.13 15.14
N PHE A 412 -14.06 1.84 14.06
CA PHE A 412 -14.55 2.01 12.69
C PHE A 412 -15.68 1.01 12.34
N PRO A 413 -16.82 1.45 11.79
CA PRO A 413 -17.86 0.54 11.28
C PRO A 413 -17.37 -0.24 10.04
N ARG A 414 -17.84 -1.49 9.91
CA ARG A 414 -17.34 -2.50 8.95
C ARG A 414 -17.77 -2.30 7.49
N ASP A 415 -18.73 -1.42 7.22
CA ASP A 415 -19.31 -1.24 5.89
C ASP A 415 -18.92 0.15 5.34
N PHE A 416 -17.79 0.22 4.63
CA PHE A 416 -17.35 1.43 3.95
C PHE A 416 -17.46 1.24 2.44
N VAL A 417 -18.39 1.96 1.81
CA VAL A 417 -18.55 2.04 0.35
C VAL A 417 -18.07 3.43 -0.10
N PHE A 418 -17.15 3.45 -1.06
CA PHE A 418 -16.45 4.62 -1.63
C PHE A 418 -17.34 5.52 -2.50
N ALA A 419 -18.48 5.99 -1.98
CA ALA A 419 -19.40 6.82 -2.76
C ALA A 419 -19.27 8.33 -2.47
N ASP A 420 -18.67 8.75 -1.34
CA ASP A 420 -18.74 10.16 -0.95
C ASP A 420 -17.36 10.77 -0.58
N ARG A 421 -16.88 11.65 -1.48
CA ARG A 421 -15.60 12.39 -1.37
C ARG A 421 -15.55 13.32 -0.16
N GLU A 422 -16.69 13.66 0.44
CA GLU A 422 -16.77 14.53 1.64
C GLU A 422 -16.81 13.75 2.97
N ALA A 423 -17.13 12.45 2.94
CA ALA A 423 -17.37 11.68 4.17
C ALA A 423 -16.10 11.40 5.00
N ILE A 424 -14.91 11.46 4.38
CA ILE A 424 -13.63 11.26 5.07
C ILE A 424 -13.33 12.40 6.05
N LEU A 425 -13.79 13.62 5.75
CA LEU A 425 -13.46 14.83 6.51
C LEU A 425 -14.43 15.14 7.67
N ARG A 426 -15.56 14.43 7.79
CA ARG A 426 -16.64 14.75 8.74
C ARG A 426 -16.68 13.92 10.03
N LYS A 427 -15.65 13.12 10.36
CA LYS A 427 -15.64 12.30 11.59
C LYS A 427 -15.09 13.07 12.80
N PRO A 428 -15.61 12.81 14.02
CA PRO A 428 -15.28 13.58 15.21
C PRO A 428 -13.89 13.21 15.71
N TYR A 429 -12.86 13.86 15.17
CA TYR A 429 -11.58 13.96 15.84
C TYR A 429 -11.70 15.05 16.91
N HIS A 430 -11.41 14.73 18.17
CA HIS A 430 -11.25 15.75 19.20
C HIS A 430 -9.97 16.53 18.91
N VAL A 431 -10.09 17.64 18.18
CA VAL A 431 -9.00 18.59 17.96
C VAL A 431 -8.89 19.47 19.20
N THR A 432 -7.86 19.24 20.01
CA THR A 432 -7.56 20.15 21.13
C THR A 432 -6.62 21.22 20.62
N LEU A 433 -7.13 22.44 20.43
CA LEU A 433 -6.33 23.61 20.08
C LEU A 433 -5.68 24.15 21.36
N ARG A 434 -4.37 24.05 21.52
CA ARG A 434 -3.64 24.86 22.49
C ARG A 434 -3.30 26.20 21.83
N ARG A 435 -3.76 27.30 22.43
CA ARG A 435 -3.41 28.67 22.04
C ARG A 435 -1.98 29.01 22.46
#